data_AF-A0A2J8JXU3-F1
#
_entry.id   AF-A0A2J8JXU3-F1
#
_cell.length_a   1.000
_cell.length_b   1.000
_cell.length_c   1.000
_cell.angle_alpha   90.00
_cell.angle_beta   90.00
_cell.angle_gamma   90.00
#
_symmetry.space_group_name_H-M   'P 1'
#
loop_
_entity.id
_entity.type
_entity.pdbx_description
1 polymer ?
#
loop_
_entity_poly.entity_id
_entity_poly.type
_entity_poly.pdbx_seq_one_letter_code
_entity_poly.pdbx_strand_id
1 'polypeptide(L)'
;MAIHLDKQNIILKNDKDEYLKKTRDGVLPPYQDAKSPSPASIKKTYTTSKFNDAEPAKGNLFIGVEVLPENLHLVESETSKEDHGSLEKEKYEQFLSLEEGTKAHYFFEKVVNAAQTWFSLFGWPEGPHSFSIPETIRRDVYKMQFYSSTSPPQKFSRQNDFSKYNKTIYDVLLHLSGKMPPGINSSQSLPVDNHEKRVIQLHLQHSSLLDFLNAQGGCISHVLPEFLLEPEDYKRWIEIMSSTNTMPVSSCTPKKKCSIVIEMSKFEAWSKRAWTDVFLQIYKVLVLSRVVPYCSNNMPPICVQNTPKVNPCFASSNIYSDSERILLSWMNINYENTRHVIWKNCHKDVIPSERWIVNFDKDLSDGLVFATQLGAYCPFLIESHFINMYTQPKSPEEYLHNCLIIVNTLYEIDFDMEIQVCLLPTYLPKKVVSFECTLHDTVLNKILLKNSSSRNLVYNARIVGRDAAEFSLSQKGNVVTISPRNEINVTLKFTSRFIRPAEASLLLISKPKNAVRGITMTFALKGKVLDFKAIDMIKCESPCYQFQEVTVNVKNPFHTAGDF
;
A
#
# COMPACT_ATOMS: atom_id res chain seq x y z
N MET A 1 1.06 10.40 -8.84
CA MET A 1 2.38 9.98 -8.33
C MET A 1 3.42 10.91 -8.91
N ALA A 2 4.33 11.41 -8.08
CA ALA A 2 5.37 12.28 -8.57
C ALA A 2 6.40 11.50 -9.39
N ILE A 3 6.69 12.00 -10.59
CA ILE A 3 7.63 11.40 -11.54
C ILE A 3 9.03 11.86 -11.12
N HIS A 4 9.96 10.92 -10.90
CA HIS A 4 11.38 11.26 -10.84
C HIS A 4 11.87 11.58 -12.26
N LEU A 5 11.59 12.80 -12.73
CA LEU A 5 12.28 13.33 -13.90
C LEU A 5 13.71 13.64 -13.44
N ASP A 6 14.73 13.12 -14.14
CA ASP A 6 16.16 13.34 -13.84
C ASP A 6 16.57 14.84 -13.80
N LYS A 7 15.63 15.77 -14.05
CA LYS A 7 15.80 17.23 -14.02
C LYS A 7 15.13 17.93 -12.83
N GLN A 8 14.36 17.24 -11.98
CA GLN A 8 13.73 17.86 -10.82
C GLN A 8 14.65 17.77 -9.59
N ASN A 9 15.08 18.92 -9.09
CA ASN A 9 15.79 19.00 -7.82
C ASN A 9 14.81 18.70 -6.67
N ILE A 10 14.88 17.49 -6.13
CA ILE A 10 14.11 17.11 -4.94
C ILE A 10 14.72 17.82 -3.74
N ILE A 11 13.95 18.70 -3.11
CA ILE A 11 14.36 19.34 -1.85
C ILE A 11 13.61 18.64 -0.71
N LEU A 12 14.33 17.76 0.00
CA LEU A 12 13.86 17.13 1.23
C LEU A 12 14.50 17.86 2.39
N LYS A 13 13.69 18.49 3.26
CA LYS A 13 14.21 19.15 4.46
C LYS A 13 14.20 18.15 5.62
N ASN A 14 15.30 18.09 6.36
CA ASN A 14 15.40 17.34 7.61
C ASN A 14 15.13 18.29 8.79
N ASP A 15 14.53 17.77 9.88
CA ASP A 15 14.27 18.54 11.12
C ASP A 15 15.54 19.16 11.73
N LYS A 16 16.71 18.61 11.41
CA LYS A 16 18.01 19.15 11.86
C LYS A 16 18.38 20.47 11.19
N ASP A 17 17.87 20.74 9.99
CA ASP A 17 18.22 21.94 9.21
C ASP A 17 17.47 23.20 9.67
N GLU A 18 16.39 23.04 10.43
CA GLU A 18 15.60 24.16 10.96
C GLU A 18 16.23 24.77 12.23
N TYR A 19 17.03 24.00 12.97
CA TYR A 19 17.75 24.47 14.16
C TYR A 19 19.05 25.23 13.84
N LEU A 20 19.55 25.17 12.60
CA LEU A 20 20.83 25.78 12.22
C LEU A 20 20.72 27.12 11.48
N LYS A 21 19.51 27.61 11.22
CA LYS A 21 19.29 28.90 10.53
C LYS A 21 18.46 29.87 11.38
N LYS A 22 19.03 30.37 12.48
CA LYS A 22 18.60 31.66 13.10
C LYS A 22 19.66 32.18 14.08
N THR A 23 20.75 32.76 13.56
CA THR A 23 21.58 33.71 14.33
C THR A 23 22.34 34.64 13.39
N ARG A 24 21.76 35.83 13.14
CA ARG A 24 22.40 37.16 13.05
C ARG A 24 21.42 38.13 12.40
N ASP A 25 20.92 39.11 13.15
CA ASP A 25 21.52 40.45 13.15
C ASP A 25 20.99 41.26 14.35
N GLY A 26 21.88 42.06 14.91
CA GLY A 26 21.69 42.73 16.18
C GLY A 26 21.04 44.10 16.06
N VAL A 27 20.27 44.47 17.10
CA VAL A 27 20.10 45.84 17.56
C VAL A 27 19.99 45.79 19.10
N LEU A 28 20.85 46.54 19.78
CA LEU A 28 20.77 46.93 21.20
C LEU A 28 20.38 48.43 21.24
N PRO A 29 19.95 49.04 22.38
CA PRO A 29 19.26 48.58 23.59
C PRO A 29 18.06 49.56 23.92
N PRO A 30 17.49 49.74 25.15
CA PRO A 30 18.18 50.11 26.39
C PRO A 30 17.79 49.32 27.68
N TYR A 31 18.82 49.06 28.47
CA TYR A 31 18.94 49.08 29.93
C TYR A 31 17.69 49.19 30.83
N GLN A 32 17.56 48.25 31.78
CA GLN A 32 17.42 48.59 33.20
C GLN A 32 17.84 47.41 34.11
N ASP A 33 18.56 47.79 35.16
CA ASP A 33 19.20 46.95 36.18
C ASP A 33 18.23 46.07 36.99
N ALA A 34 18.67 44.87 37.37
CA ALA A 34 19.07 44.59 38.76
C ALA A 34 19.14 43.08 39.07
N LYS A 35 20.34 42.68 39.51
CA LYS A 35 20.67 41.73 40.59
C LYS A 35 20.19 40.26 40.47
N SER A 36 21.18 39.40 40.21
CA SER A 36 21.27 38.07 40.83
C SER A 36 21.50 38.20 42.36
N PRO A 37 21.26 37.14 43.15
CA PRO A 37 22.34 36.16 43.30
C PRO A 37 21.87 34.70 43.35
N SER A 38 22.81 33.85 42.93
CA SER A 38 22.87 32.40 43.14
C SER A 38 23.48 32.08 44.54
N PRO A 39 23.98 30.87 44.81
CA PRO A 39 23.25 29.69 45.28
C PRO A 39 23.78 29.20 46.65
N ALA A 40 23.08 28.28 47.33
CA ALA A 40 23.66 27.56 48.47
C ALA A 40 23.34 26.07 48.42
N SER A 41 24.41 25.31 48.27
CA SER A 41 24.57 23.87 48.42
C SER A 41 24.48 23.45 49.90
N ILE A 42 24.17 22.17 50.19
CA ILE A 42 24.85 21.32 51.20
C ILE A 42 24.21 19.90 51.33
N LYS A 43 25.09 18.91 51.13
CA LYS A 43 25.30 17.58 51.76
C LYS A 43 24.20 16.48 51.85
N LYS A 44 24.51 15.40 51.11
CA LYS A 44 24.46 13.93 51.38
C LYS A 44 23.85 13.43 52.70
N THR A 45 22.97 12.43 52.60
CA THR A 45 23.00 11.20 53.42
C THR A 45 22.37 10.03 52.64
N TYR A 46 22.97 8.84 52.72
CA TYR A 46 22.50 7.60 52.06
C TYR A 46 21.42 6.92 52.91
N THR A 47 20.32 6.48 52.31
CA THR A 47 19.62 5.24 52.71
C THR A 47 18.68 4.73 51.61
N THR A 48 18.66 3.41 51.49
CA THR A 48 17.95 2.54 50.56
C THR A 48 16.42 2.69 50.56
N SER A 49 15.77 2.71 49.38
CA SER A 49 14.73 1.74 48.97
C SER A 49 13.91 2.22 47.75
N LYS A 50 13.52 1.24 46.93
CA LYS A 50 12.36 1.17 46.01
C LYS A 50 12.29 2.10 44.78
N PHE A 51 12.11 1.40 43.66
CA PHE A 51 11.47 1.82 42.41
C PHE A 51 10.28 2.77 42.65
N ASN A 52 10.23 3.86 41.89
CA ASN A 52 9.06 4.32 41.13
C ASN A 52 9.45 5.42 40.13
N ASP A 53 8.93 5.26 38.92
CA ASP A 53 8.40 6.25 37.98
C ASP A 53 9.19 7.54 37.69
N ALA A 54 9.82 7.56 36.52
CA ALA A 54 10.02 8.77 35.74
C ALA A 54 9.03 8.76 34.56
N GLU A 55 8.05 9.66 34.60
CA GLU A 55 7.27 10.08 33.43
C GLU A 55 8.22 10.53 32.31
N PRO A 56 8.08 10.05 31.07
CA PRO A 56 8.66 10.73 29.94
C PRO A 56 7.73 11.88 29.54
N ALA A 57 8.35 13.06 29.46
CA ALA A 57 7.76 14.33 29.07
C ALA A 57 6.77 14.19 27.89
N LYS A 58 5.51 14.56 28.14
CA LYS A 58 4.56 14.92 27.09
C LYS A 58 5.10 16.11 26.32
N GLY A 59 5.71 15.85 25.16
CA GLY A 59 5.91 16.86 24.14
C GLY A 59 4.55 17.25 23.56
N ASN A 60 4.00 18.36 24.04
CA ASN A 60 2.80 18.96 23.47
C ASN A 60 3.15 19.54 22.09
N LEU A 61 2.58 18.97 21.02
CA LEU A 61 2.56 19.56 19.69
C LEU A 61 1.52 20.69 19.67
N PHE A 62 1.99 21.94 19.77
CA PHE A 62 1.22 23.11 19.37
C PHE A 62 1.57 23.44 17.92
N ILE A 63 0.58 23.37 17.03
CA ILE A 63 0.68 23.87 15.64
C ILE A 63 0.03 25.26 15.63
N GLY A 64 0.86 26.30 15.76
CA GLY A 64 0.47 27.67 15.42
C GLY A 64 0.71 27.88 13.93
N VAL A 65 -0.35 28.20 13.18
CA VAL A 65 -0.24 28.62 11.78
C VAL A 65 -0.03 30.14 11.77
N GLU A 66 1.20 30.58 11.56
CA GLU A 66 1.48 31.97 11.14
C GLU A 66 1.68 31.97 9.62
N VAL A 67 0.72 32.57 8.91
CA VAL A 67 0.86 32.92 7.49
C VAL A 67 1.59 34.25 7.43
N LEU A 68 2.85 34.24 7.01
CA LEU A 68 3.54 35.46 6.56
C LEU A 68 3.21 35.71 5.08
N PRO A 69 2.77 36.92 4.70
CA PRO A 69 2.52 37.26 3.31
C PRO A 69 3.84 37.64 2.63
N GLU A 70 4.28 36.84 1.66
CA GLU A 70 5.37 37.25 0.76
C GLU A 70 4.82 38.18 -0.33
N ASN A 71 5.13 39.46 -0.15
CA ASN A 71 5.01 40.51 -1.15
C ASN A 71 5.97 40.24 -2.33
N LEU A 72 5.44 39.85 -3.48
CA LEU A 72 6.15 39.95 -4.74
C LEU A 72 5.90 41.35 -5.33
N HIS A 73 6.94 42.18 -5.32
CA HIS A 73 6.99 43.42 -6.09
C HIS A 73 6.88 43.08 -7.58
N LEU A 74 5.72 43.36 -8.17
CA LEU A 74 5.52 43.47 -9.62
C LEU A 74 6.13 44.79 -10.07
N VAL A 75 7.22 44.72 -10.83
CA VAL A 75 7.65 45.81 -11.70
C VAL A 75 6.64 45.86 -12.86
N GLU A 76 5.85 46.92 -12.92
CA GLU A 76 5.01 47.23 -14.08
C GLU A 76 5.91 47.45 -15.30
N SER A 77 5.86 46.50 -16.24
CA SER A 77 6.24 46.75 -17.62
C SER A 77 4.96 46.72 -18.46
N GLU A 78 4.53 47.90 -18.89
CA GLU A 78 3.49 48.06 -19.90
C GLU A 78 3.95 47.37 -21.20
N THR A 79 3.29 46.27 -21.56
CA THR A 79 3.36 45.71 -22.91
C THR A 79 1.97 45.29 -23.39
N SER A 80 1.74 45.65 -24.64
CA SER A 80 0.53 45.53 -25.45
C SER A 80 -0.18 44.18 -25.38
N LYS A 81 -1.52 44.23 -25.50
CA LYS A 81 -2.42 43.09 -25.67
C LYS A 81 -2.06 42.31 -26.93
N GLU A 82 -1.21 41.30 -26.80
CA GLU A 82 -1.02 40.25 -27.80
C GLU A 82 -1.35 38.87 -27.23
N ASP A 83 -1.60 37.96 -28.15
CA ASP A 83 -2.41 36.75 -28.08
C ASP A 83 -2.03 35.73 -26.98
N HIS A 84 -2.64 35.85 -25.79
CA HIS A 84 -2.46 34.90 -24.69
C HIS A 84 -3.06 33.50 -24.95
N GLY A 85 -3.99 33.35 -25.91
CA GLY A 85 -4.70 32.09 -26.14
C GLY A 85 -3.88 31.03 -26.88
N SER A 86 -3.03 31.43 -27.83
CA SER A 86 -2.17 30.54 -28.59
C SER A 86 -1.02 29.97 -27.75
N LEU A 87 -0.42 30.79 -26.90
CA LEU A 87 0.68 30.37 -26.00
C LEU A 87 0.21 29.42 -24.89
N GLU A 88 -1.01 29.61 -24.36
CA GLU A 88 -1.63 28.67 -23.41
C GLU A 88 -1.94 27.34 -24.08
N LYS A 89 -2.45 27.36 -25.32
CA LYS A 89 -2.72 26.15 -26.13
C LYS A 89 -1.43 25.36 -26.41
N GLU A 90 -0.36 26.01 -26.86
CA GLU A 90 0.93 25.36 -27.14
C GLU A 90 1.55 24.72 -25.90
N LYS A 91 1.50 25.39 -24.74
CA LYS A 91 1.92 24.78 -23.47
C LYS A 91 1.06 23.58 -23.10
N TYR A 92 -0.27 23.67 -23.27
CA TYR A 92 -1.19 22.57 -23.02
C TYR A 92 -0.95 21.37 -23.96
N GLU A 93 -0.71 21.61 -25.25
CA GLU A 93 -0.42 20.56 -26.22
C GLU A 93 0.90 19.85 -25.89
N GLN A 94 1.96 20.58 -25.57
CA GLN A 94 3.24 20.00 -25.15
C GLN A 94 3.12 19.19 -23.86
N PHE A 95 2.27 19.62 -22.93
CA PHE A 95 2.04 18.88 -21.70
C PHE A 95 1.33 17.56 -21.95
N LEU A 96 0.43 17.46 -22.94
CA LEU A 96 -0.49 16.32 -23.13
C LEU A 96 -0.07 15.35 -24.25
N SER A 97 0.55 15.82 -25.34
CA SER A 97 1.01 14.96 -26.43
C SER A 97 2.39 14.38 -26.13
N LEU A 98 2.47 13.07 -25.93
CA LEU A 98 3.74 12.35 -25.94
C LEU A 98 3.93 11.70 -27.30
N GLU A 99 5.05 12.01 -27.94
CA GLU A 99 5.45 11.34 -29.18
C GLU A 99 5.63 9.83 -28.94
N GLU A 100 4.96 9.05 -29.78
CA GLU A 100 5.00 7.59 -29.77
C GLU A 100 6.45 7.11 -29.98
N GLY A 101 6.87 6.11 -29.20
CA GLY A 101 8.25 5.59 -29.23
C GLY A 101 9.25 6.32 -28.32
N THR A 102 8.87 7.43 -27.67
CA THR A 102 9.72 8.06 -26.65
C THR A 102 9.74 7.27 -25.32
N LYS A 103 10.80 7.41 -24.52
CA LYS A 103 10.86 6.81 -23.16
C LYS A 103 9.69 7.26 -22.28
N ALA A 104 9.27 8.51 -22.44
CA ALA A 104 8.13 9.06 -21.71
C ALA A 104 6.83 8.35 -22.12
N HIS A 105 6.65 8.04 -23.41
CA HIS A 105 5.45 7.37 -23.91
C HIS A 105 5.35 5.96 -23.34
N TYR A 106 6.43 5.20 -23.39
CA TYR A 106 6.50 3.86 -22.79
C TYR A 106 6.23 3.87 -21.27
N PHE A 107 6.72 4.89 -20.56
CA PHE A 107 6.40 5.07 -19.15
C PHE A 107 4.90 5.36 -18.94
N PHE A 108 4.32 6.26 -19.74
CA PHE A 108 2.90 6.57 -19.68
C PHE A 108 2.04 5.32 -19.92
N GLU A 109 2.37 4.48 -20.89
CA GLU A 109 1.67 3.21 -21.10
C GLU A 109 1.74 2.28 -19.90
N LYS A 110 2.90 2.20 -19.23
CA LYS A 110 3.02 1.44 -17.97
C LYS A 110 2.12 2.00 -16.87
N VAL A 111 2.00 3.33 -16.77
CA VAL A 111 1.12 3.98 -15.79
C VAL A 111 -0.35 3.67 -16.09
N VAL A 112 -0.75 3.74 -17.36
CA VAL A 112 -2.10 3.38 -17.82
C VAL A 112 -2.42 1.93 -17.44
N ASN A 113 -1.52 1.01 -17.77
CA ASN A 113 -1.66 -0.41 -17.45
C ASN A 113 -1.76 -0.63 -15.93
N ALA A 114 -0.91 0.03 -15.14
CA ALA A 114 -0.93 -0.08 -13.69
C ALA A 114 -2.27 0.41 -13.10
N ALA A 115 -2.78 1.56 -13.57
CA ALA A 115 -4.07 2.08 -13.16
C ALA A 115 -5.21 1.11 -13.54
N GLN A 116 -5.22 0.63 -14.79
CA GLN A 116 -6.22 -0.35 -15.25
C GLN A 116 -6.21 -1.63 -14.43
N THR A 117 -5.03 -2.25 -14.23
CA THR A 117 -4.90 -3.48 -13.44
C THR A 117 -5.41 -3.27 -12.02
N TRP A 118 -4.99 -2.18 -11.39
CA TRP A 118 -5.37 -1.88 -10.02
C TRP A 118 -6.87 -1.69 -9.86
N PHE A 119 -7.47 -0.81 -10.68
CA PHE A 119 -8.90 -0.53 -10.59
C PHE A 119 -9.70 -1.75 -11.01
N SER A 120 -9.22 -2.54 -11.97
CA SER A 120 -9.90 -3.76 -12.38
C SER A 120 -9.97 -4.80 -11.27
N LEU A 121 -8.95 -4.90 -10.43
CA LEU A 121 -8.93 -5.85 -9.33
C LEU A 121 -9.69 -5.33 -8.10
N PHE A 122 -9.56 -4.03 -7.79
CA PHE A 122 -9.91 -3.50 -6.46
C PHE A 122 -10.78 -2.24 -6.47
N GLY A 123 -10.96 -1.60 -7.61
CA GLY A 123 -11.70 -0.33 -7.70
C GLY A 123 -13.22 -0.50 -7.69
N TRP A 124 -13.72 -1.63 -8.18
CA TRP A 124 -15.13 -1.84 -8.44
C TRP A 124 -15.87 -2.55 -7.30
N PRO A 125 -17.16 -2.23 -7.08
CA PRO A 125 -17.96 -2.96 -6.12
C PRO A 125 -18.16 -4.41 -6.58
N GLU A 126 -18.32 -5.33 -5.62
CA GLU A 126 -18.57 -6.77 -5.85
C GLU A 126 -17.41 -7.57 -6.45
N GLY A 127 -16.20 -7.01 -6.50
CA GLY A 127 -14.99 -7.71 -6.92
C GLY A 127 -14.48 -7.30 -8.31
N PRO A 128 -13.57 -8.10 -8.90
CA PRO A 128 -12.86 -7.71 -10.11
C PRO A 128 -13.78 -7.41 -11.30
N HIS A 129 -13.45 -6.35 -12.05
CA HIS A 129 -14.18 -5.90 -13.23
C HIS A 129 -13.21 -5.31 -14.25
N SER A 130 -13.10 -5.96 -15.41
CA SER A 130 -12.20 -5.55 -16.49
C SER A 130 -12.70 -4.27 -17.18
N PHE A 131 -11.81 -3.30 -17.38
CA PHE A 131 -12.10 -2.09 -18.15
C PHE A 131 -10.86 -1.58 -18.88
N SER A 132 -11.07 -0.74 -19.89
CA SER A 132 -10.02 -0.06 -20.64
C SER A 132 -10.07 1.45 -20.51
N ILE A 133 -8.89 2.05 -20.41
CA ILE A 133 -8.70 3.51 -20.40
C ILE A 133 -8.22 3.94 -21.79
N PRO A 134 -8.98 4.77 -22.53
CA PRO A 134 -10.25 5.40 -22.18
C PRO A 134 -11.50 4.71 -22.76
N GLU A 135 -11.39 3.60 -23.50
CA GLU A 135 -12.50 3.15 -24.37
C GLU A 135 -13.74 2.67 -23.60
N THR A 136 -13.62 1.68 -22.70
CA THR A 136 -14.82 1.18 -22.00
C THR A 136 -15.31 2.19 -20.96
N ILE A 137 -14.41 2.94 -20.31
CA ILE A 137 -14.83 3.89 -19.27
C ILE A 137 -15.68 5.03 -19.81
N ARG A 138 -15.45 5.45 -21.07
CA ARG A 138 -16.27 6.46 -21.77
C ARG A 138 -17.64 5.92 -22.20
N ARG A 139 -17.69 4.63 -22.56
CA ARG A 139 -18.93 3.97 -22.98
C ARG A 139 -19.88 3.73 -21.82
N ASP A 140 -19.33 3.31 -20.68
CA ASP A 140 -20.09 2.83 -19.54
C ASP A 140 -20.32 3.92 -18.48
N VAL A 141 -20.56 5.17 -18.92
CA VAL A 141 -20.75 6.33 -18.00
C VAL A 141 -22.17 6.40 -17.43
N TYR A 142 -23.13 5.64 -17.99
CA TYR A 142 -24.52 5.64 -17.56
C TYR A 142 -25.16 4.25 -17.58
N LYS A 143 -26.12 4.02 -16.69
CA LYS A 143 -26.88 2.76 -16.64
C LYS A 143 -27.98 2.81 -17.70
N MET A 144 -27.88 1.95 -18.71
CA MET A 144 -28.86 1.86 -19.79
C MET A 144 -30.23 1.43 -19.23
N GLN A 145 -31.25 2.30 -19.33
CA GLN A 145 -32.63 1.97 -18.97
C GLN A 145 -33.33 1.33 -20.17
N PHE A 146 -33.68 0.05 -20.08
CA PHE A 146 -34.56 -0.59 -21.06
C PHE A 146 -36.03 -0.30 -20.72
N TYR A 147 -36.54 0.83 -21.21
CA TYR A 147 -37.97 1.04 -21.36
C TYR A 147 -38.25 1.62 -22.75
N SER A 148 -38.63 0.77 -23.70
CA SER A 148 -39.42 1.23 -24.84
C SER A 148 -40.86 1.39 -24.37
N SER A 149 -41.36 2.62 -24.34
CA SER A 149 -42.72 2.98 -23.94
C SER A 149 -43.81 2.54 -24.92
N THR A 150 -43.52 1.63 -25.87
CA THR A 150 -44.40 1.35 -27.02
C THR A 150 -44.62 -0.13 -27.33
N SER A 151 -44.29 -1.07 -26.43
CA SER A 151 -44.68 -2.48 -26.62
C SER A 151 -45.18 -3.14 -25.32
N PRO A 152 -46.24 -3.97 -25.40
CA PRO A 152 -46.77 -4.68 -24.22
C PRO A 152 -45.74 -5.70 -23.71
N PRO A 153 -45.78 -6.05 -22.40
CA PRO A 153 -44.75 -6.86 -21.77
C PRO A 153 -44.83 -8.30 -22.28
N GLN A 154 -44.04 -8.63 -23.29
CA GLN A 154 -43.84 -10.01 -23.69
C GLN A 154 -42.98 -10.71 -22.63
N LYS A 155 -43.52 -11.74 -22.01
CA LYS A 155 -42.88 -12.58 -20.99
C LYS A 155 -41.58 -13.18 -21.53
N PHE A 156 -40.46 -12.50 -21.31
CA PHE A 156 -39.12 -13.07 -21.40
C PHE A 156 -38.43 -12.95 -20.05
N SER A 157 -38.29 -14.07 -19.34
CA SER A 157 -37.70 -14.18 -18.00
C SER A 157 -36.16 -14.03 -17.99
N ARG A 158 -35.60 -13.11 -18.79
CA ARG A 158 -34.14 -12.86 -18.87
C ARG A 158 -33.75 -11.39 -18.63
N GLN A 159 -34.66 -10.57 -18.09
CA GLN A 159 -34.44 -9.14 -17.90
C GLN A 159 -33.64 -8.76 -16.64
N ASN A 160 -33.37 -9.70 -15.71
CA ASN A 160 -32.69 -9.39 -14.45
C ASN A 160 -31.15 -9.50 -14.47
N ASP A 161 -30.52 -9.90 -15.59
CA ASP A 161 -29.07 -10.09 -15.62
C ASP A 161 -28.29 -8.84 -16.09
N PHE A 162 -28.82 -8.00 -17.00
CA PHE A 162 -28.05 -6.92 -17.63
C PHE A 162 -27.81 -5.66 -16.77
N SER A 163 -28.67 -5.37 -15.79
CA SER A 163 -28.46 -4.26 -14.84
C SER A 163 -27.26 -4.50 -13.91
N LYS A 164 -26.80 -5.76 -13.81
CA LYS A 164 -25.62 -6.19 -13.07
C LYS A 164 -24.31 -5.90 -13.81
N TYR A 165 -24.37 -5.60 -15.12
CA TYR A 165 -23.18 -5.44 -15.97
C TYR A 165 -22.84 -3.98 -16.34
N ASN A 166 -23.74 -3.01 -16.13
CA ASN A 166 -23.45 -1.59 -16.33
C ASN A 166 -22.90 -0.96 -15.04
N LYS A 167 -21.62 -1.19 -14.76
CA LYS A 167 -20.90 -0.49 -13.69
C LYS A 167 -20.26 0.78 -14.27
N THR A 168 -20.39 1.88 -13.55
CA THR A 168 -19.90 3.20 -13.96
C THR A 168 -18.76 3.69 -13.04
N ILE A 169 -18.02 4.72 -13.47
CA ILE A 169 -17.03 5.39 -12.62
C ILE A 169 -17.61 5.86 -11.27
N TYR A 170 -18.90 6.19 -11.22
CA TYR A 170 -19.56 6.60 -9.99
C TYR A 170 -19.74 5.44 -8.99
N ASP A 171 -19.88 4.21 -9.50
CA ASP A 171 -19.92 3.02 -8.65
C ASP A 171 -18.52 2.77 -8.01
N VAL A 172 -17.42 3.09 -8.72
CA VAL A 172 -16.05 3.09 -8.16
C VAL A 172 -15.92 4.13 -7.05
N LEU A 173 -16.40 5.36 -7.26
CA LEU A 173 -16.33 6.42 -6.25
C LEU A 173 -17.16 6.08 -5.01
N LEU A 174 -18.35 5.53 -5.18
CA LEU A 174 -19.17 5.07 -4.07
C LEU A 174 -18.48 3.94 -3.31
N HIS A 175 -17.86 2.99 -4.03
CA HIS A 175 -17.12 1.89 -3.41
C HIS A 175 -15.91 2.38 -2.60
N LEU A 176 -15.14 3.32 -3.15
CA LEU A 176 -13.90 3.80 -2.53
C LEU A 176 -14.11 4.94 -1.52
N SER A 177 -15.14 5.77 -1.64
CA SER A 177 -15.36 6.88 -0.70
C SER A 177 -16.54 6.67 0.24
N GLY A 178 -17.43 5.73 -0.07
CA GLY A 178 -18.73 5.58 0.61
C GLY A 178 -19.70 6.74 0.31
N LYS A 179 -19.34 7.68 -0.56
CA LYS A 179 -20.12 8.88 -0.91
C LYS A 179 -20.25 9.00 -2.42
N MET A 180 -21.37 9.56 -2.88
CA MET A 180 -21.54 9.95 -4.29
C MET A 180 -21.15 11.42 -4.50
N PRO A 181 -20.66 11.80 -5.69
CA PRO A 181 -20.51 13.20 -6.06
C PRO A 181 -21.85 13.96 -5.99
N PRO A 182 -21.85 15.24 -5.59
CA PRO A 182 -23.06 16.06 -5.57
C PRO A 182 -23.75 16.08 -6.94
N GLY A 183 -25.08 15.95 -6.95
CA GLY A 183 -25.88 16.02 -8.19
C GLY A 183 -25.89 14.74 -9.03
N ILE A 184 -25.18 13.68 -8.62
CA ILE A 184 -25.13 12.39 -9.33
C ILE A 184 -25.82 11.31 -8.49
N ASN A 185 -26.83 10.66 -9.09
CA ASN A 185 -27.54 9.55 -8.47
C ASN A 185 -27.16 8.22 -9.14
N SER A 186 -27.06 7.14 -8.35
CA SER A 186 -26.67 5.80 -8.83
C SER A 186 -27.64 5.16 -9.84
N SER A 187 -28.85 5.71 -9.96
CA SER A 187 -29.94 5.29 -10.86
C SER A 187 -30.23 6.31 -11.97
N GLN A 188 -29.43 7.37 -12.10
CA GLN A 188 -29.64 8.43 -13.08
C GLN A 188 -29.44 7.88 -14.50
N SER A 189 -30.48 7.97 -15.33
CA SER A 189 -30.40 7.68 -16.75
C SER A 189 -30.08 8.92 -17.57
N LEU A 190 -29.55 8.69 -18.76
CA LEU A 190 -29.36 9.74 -19.75
C LEU A 190 -30.59 9.84 -20.67
N PRO A 191 -30.96 11.05 -21.11
CA PRO A 191 -31.99 11.25 -22.13
C PRO A 191 -31.63 10.51 -23.42
N VAL A 192 -32.48 9.59 -23.86
CA VAL A 192 -32.29 8.81 -25.09
C VAL A 192 -32.72 9.62 -26.33
N ASP A 193 -33.76 10.43 -26.19
CA ASP A 193 -34.43 11.09 -27.33
C ASP A 193 -33.83 12.45 -27.73
N ASN A 194 -32.88 12.99 -26.94
CA ASN A 194 -32.25 14.27 -27.23
C ASN A 194 -30.74 14.22 -26.97
N HIS A 195 -29.99 14.08 -28.06
CA HIS A 195 -28.52 13.99 -28.02
C HIS A 195 -27.84 15.23 -27.44
N GLU A 196 -28.37 16.44 -27.67
CA GLU A 196 -27.78 17.67 -27.11
C GLU A 196 -27.91 17.70 -25.59
N LYS A 197 -29.11 17.44 -25.07
CA LYS A 197 -29.36 17.35 -23.63
C LYS A 197 -28.52 16.25 -22.98
N ARG A 198 -28.32 15.12 -23.67
CA ARG A 198 -27.46 14.03 -23.21
C ARG A 198 -26.01 14.48 -23.05
N VAL A 199 -25.44 15.12 -24.07
CA VAL A 199 -24.04 15.60 -24.04
C VAL A 199 -23.85 16.66 -22.96
N ILE A 200 -24.80 17.60 -22.81
CA ILE A 200 -24.77 18.62 -21.75
C ILE A 200 -24.81 17.96 -20.36
N GLN A 201 -25.68 16.96 -20.16
CA GLN A 201 -25.76 16.25 -18.90
C GLN A 201 -24.47 15.47 -18.58
N LEU A 202 -23.88 14.79 -19.57
CA LEU A 202 -22.59 14.09 -19.40
C LEU A 202 -21.48 15.06 -19.00
N HIS A 203 -21.40 16.21 -19.67
CA HIS A 203 -20.44 17.25 -19.32
C HIS A 203 -20.62 17.74 -17.86
N LEU A 204 -21.86 17.98 -17.42
CA LEU A 204 -22.16 18.37 -16.04
C LEU A 204 -21.79 17.28 -15.02
N GLN A 205 -22.02 16.01 -15.35
CA GLN A 205 -21.64 14.89 -14.49
C GLN A 205 -20.10 14.78 -14.36
N HIS A 206 -19.37 14.90 -15.47
CA HIS A 206 -17.92 14.94 -15.46
C HIS A 206 -17.37 16.17 -14.73
N SER A 207 -17.98 17.34 -14.86
CA SER A 207 -17.60 18.52 -14.06
C SER A 207 -17.78 18.24 -12.56
N SER A 208 -18.93 17.67 -12.17
CA SER A 208 -19.21 17.33 -10.77
C SER A 208 -18.24 16.29 -10.21
N LEU A 209 -17.79 15.34 -11.05
CA LEU A 209 -16.72 14.39 -10.72
C LEU A 209 -15.41 15.10 -10.43
N LEU A 210 -14.97 15.99 -11.31
CA LEU A 210 -13.72 16.72 -11.16
C LEU A 210 -13.76 17.65 -9.93
N ASP A 211 -14.87 18.34 -9.71
CA ASP A 211 -15.10 19.18 -8.54
C ASP A 211 -15.08 18.37 -7.24
N PHE A 212 -15.69 17.18 -7.24
CA PHE A 212 -15.62 16.26 -6.10
C PHE A 212 -14.18 15.85 -5.78
N LEU A 213 -13.37 15.52 -6.79
CA LEU A 213 -11.97 15.14 -6.58
C LEU A 213 -11.13 16.33 -6.09
N ASN A 214 -11.33 17.52 -6.64
CA ASN A 214 -10.70 18.75 -6.16
C ASN A 214 -11.05 19.02 -4.69
N ALA A 215 -12.32 18.84 -4.29
CA ALA A 215 -12.75 18.99 -2.90
C ALA A 215 -12.13 17.96 -1.94
N GLN A 216 -11.69 16.79 -2.42
CA GLN A 216 -10.92 15.80 -1.65
C GLN A 216 -9.41 16.08 -1.66
N GLY A 217 -8.95 17.22 -2.21
CA GLY A 217 -7.54 17.59 -2.30
C GLY A 217 -6.82 17.05 -3.54
N GLY A 218 -7.57 16.62 -4.57
CA GLY A 218 -7.02 16.19 -5.85
C GLY A 218 -6.51 17.36 -6.66
N CYS A 219 -5.42 17.16 -7.40
CA CYS A 219 -4.88 18.17 -8.33
C CYS A 219 -5.29 17.78 -9.75
N ILE A 220 -6.48 18.20 -10.19
CA ILE A 220 -7.06 17.82 -11.48
C ILE A 220 -7.55 19.02 -12.31
N SER A 221 -7.14 20.23 -11.96
CA SER A 221 -7.54 21.47 -12.65
C SER A 221 -7.13 21.53 -14.13
N HIS A 222 -6.16 20.70 -14.54
CA HIS A 222 -5.71 20.65 -15.92
C HIS A 222 -6.59 19.79 -16.83
N VAL A 223 -7.46 18.94 -16.27
CA VAL A 223 -8.37 18.09 -17.03
C VAL A 223 -9.70 18.80 -17.21
N LEU A 224 -10.16 18.91 -18.45
CA LEU A 224 -11.47 19.48 -18.78
C LEU A 224 -12.53 18.37 -18.92
N PRO A 225 -13.80 18.61 -18.51
CA PRO A 225 -14.87 17.61 -18.59
C PRO A 225 -15.10 17.06 -20.00
N GLU A 226 -14.94 17.89 -21.04
CA GLU A 226 -15.12 17.51 -22.43
C GLU A 226 -14.09 16.48 -22.93
N PHE A 227 -12.92 16.37 -22.29
CA PHE A 227 -11.91 15.36 -22.64
C PHE A 227 -12.28 13.97 -22.10
N LEU A 228 -13.28 13.89 -21.23
CA LEU A 228 -13.79 12.64 -20.69
C LEU A 228 -14.93 12.05 -21.52
N LEU A 229 -15.42 12.76 -22.55
CA LEU A 229 -16.51 12.34 -23.43
C LEU A 229 -16.06 11.31 -24.50
N GLU A 230 -17.01 10.56 -25.06
CA GLU A 230 -16.81 9.80 -26.29
C GLU A 230 -16.50 10.74 -27.48
N PRO A 231 -15.75 10.29 -28.51
CA PRO A 231 -15.38 11.14 -29.65
C PRO A 231 -16.57 11.80 -30.34
N GLU A 232 -17.68 11.09 -30.49
CA GLU A 232 -18.92 11.59 -31.08
C GLU A 232 -19.58 12.66 -30.20
N ASP A 233 -19.52 12.48 -28.89
CA ASP A 233 -20.08 13.42 -27.92
C ASP A 233 -19.23 14.67 -27.78
N TYR A 234 -17.91 14.53 -27.88
CA TYR A 234 -16.99 15.67 -27.95
C TYR A 234 -17.24 16.51 -29.21
N LYS A 235 -17.39 15.89 -30.40
CA LYS A 235 -17.75 16.62 -31.63
C LYS A 235 -19.02 17.46 -31.44
N ARG A 236 -20.06 16.82 -30.91
CA ARG A 236 -21.35 17.47 -30.63
C ARG A 236 -21.22 18.56 -29.58
N TRP A 237 -20.42 18.36 -28.53
CA TRP A 237 -20.15 19.39 -27.53
C TRP A 237 -19.53 20.64 -28.16
N ILE A 238 -18.55 20.46 -29.05
CA ILE A 238 -17.94 21.57 -29.80
C ILE A 238 -18.96 22.26 -30.72
N GLU A 239 -19.83 21.51 -31.40
CA GLU A 239 -20.94 22.05 -32.21
C GLU A 239 -21.95 22.86 -31.38
N ILE A 240 -22.35 22.35 -30.21
CA ILE A 240 -23.25 23.05 -29.28
C ILE A 240 -22.59 24.35 -28.80
N MET A 241 -21.31 24.28 -28.39
CA MET A 241 -20.60 25.43 -27.84
C MET A 241 -20.30 26.51 -28.89
N SER A 242 -20.08 26.12 -30.14
CA SER A 242 -19.88 27.05 -31.27
C SER A 242 -21.19 27.70 -31.73
N SER A 243 -22.32 27.00 -31.60
CA SER A 243 -23.65 27.54 -31.93
C SER A 243 -24.28 28.41 -30.84
N THR A 244 -23.94 28.20 -29.56
CA THR A 244 -24.48 28.97 -28.41
C THR A 244 -23.68 30.22 -28.00
N ASN A 245 -22.95 30.86 -28.91
CA ASN A 245 -22.38 32.20 -28.68
C ASN A 245 -23.45 33.31 -28.42
N THR A 246 -24.72 32.94 -28.33
CA THR A 246 -25.84 33.78 -27.88
C THR A 246 -26.78 32.97 -26.99
N MET A 247 -26.61 32.95 -25.65
CA MET A 247 -27.68 32.73 -24.64
C MET A 247 -27.20 33.03 -23.20
N PRO A 248 -28.12 33.33 -22.25
CA PRO A 248 -27.94 34.37 -21.25
C PRO A 248 -27.49 33.87 -19.87
N VAL A 249 -27.00 34.85 -19.10
CA VAL A 249 -26.54 34.78 -17.71
C VAL A 249 -27.52 34.00 -16.82
N SER A 250 -27.11 32.82 -16.37
CA SER A 250 -27.59 32.24 -15.11
C SER A 250 -26.40 31.64 -14.36
N SER A 251 -26.47 31.76 -13.04
CA SER A 251 -25.39 31.86 -12.08
C SER A 251 -24.63 30.58 -11.77
N CYS A 252 -23.29 30.62 -11.91
CA CYS A 252 -22.22 30.20 -11.00
C CYS A 252 -20.90 30.05 -11.81
N THR A 253 -19.86 30.77 -11.37
CA THR A 253 -18.56 31.18 -12.00
C THR A 253 -17.61 30.08 -12.54
N PRO A 254 -16.50 30.37 -13.29
CA PRO A 254 -15.84 31.67 -13.58
C PRO A 254 -15.51 31.99 -15.07
N LYS A 255 -15.19 33.27 -15.29
CA LYS A 255 -14.72 33.90 -16.53
C LYS A 255 -13.32 33.43 -16.96
N LYS A 256 -13.27 32.58 -18.00
CA LYS A 256 -12.32 32.56 -19.15
C LYS A 256 -12.55 31.21 -19.85
N LYS A 257 -13.40 31.19 -20.88
CA LYS A 257 -13.58 29.99 -21.72
C LYS A 257 -12.31 29.82 -22.55
N CYS A 258 -11.39 28.95 -22.12
CA CYS A 258 -10.35 28.43 -23.01
C CYS A 258 -11.05 27.50 -24.02
N SER A 259 -11.36 27.99 -25.21
CA SER A 259 -11.83 27.16 -26.32
C SER A 259 -10.63 26.42 -26.94
N ILE A 260 -10.00 25.53 -26.18
CA ILE A 260 -8.97 24.64 -26.73
C ILE A 260 -9.70 23.59 -27.57
N VAL A 261 -9.94 23.89 -28.84
CA VAL A 261 -10.44 22.92 -29.80
C VAL A 261 -9.26 22.08 -30.28
N ILE A 262 -9.30 20.79 -29.93
CA ILE A 262 -8.30 19.79 -30.31
C ILE A 262 -8.73 19.12 -31.63
N GLU A 263 -7.75 18.83 -32.47
CA GLU A 263 -7.95 18.00 -33.66
C GLU A 263 -8.40 16.59 -33.28
N MET A 264 -9.37 16.05 -34.01
CA MET A 264 -9.93 14.72 -33.72
C MET A 264 -8.88 13.60 -33.80
N SER A 265 -7.83 13.78 -34.60
CA SER A 265 -6.67 12.86 -34.70
C SER A 265 -5.89 12.74 -33.38
N LYS A 266 -5.86 13.79 -32.56
CA LYS A 266 -5.15 13.84 -31.28
C LYS A 266 -6.06 13.55 -30.08
N PHE A 267 -7.39 13.66 -30.26
CA PHE A 267 -8.38 13.56 -29.17
C PHE A 267 -8.23 12.26 -28.35
N GLU A 268 -7.98 11.13 -29.01
CA GLU A 268 -7.89 9.84 -28.32
C GLU A 268 -6.74 9.80 -27.30
N ALA A 269 -5.57 10.31 -27.67
CA ALA A 269 -4.42 10.39 -26.77
C ALA A 269 -4.69 11.32 -25.58
N TRP A 270 -5.40 12.43 -25.82
CA TRP A 270 -5.77 13.39 -24.78
C TRP A 270 -6.80 12.81 -23.81
N SER A 271 -7.81 12.14 -24.34
CA SER A 271 -8.84 11.48 -23.55
C SER A 271 -8.25 10.35 -22.70
N LYS A 272 -7.36 9.54 -23.28
CA LYS A 272 -6.60 8.50 -22.56
C LYS A 272 -5.84 9.10 -21.39
N ARG A 273 -5.15 10.21 -21.60
CA ARG A 273 -4.41 10.90 -20.55
C ARG A 273 -5.29 11.53 -19.48
N ALA A 274 -6.35 12.22 -19.87
CA ALA A 274 -7.32 12.82 -18.97
C ALA A 274 -7.93 11.75 -18.04
N TRP A 275 -8.41 10.64 -18.58
CA TRP A 275 -8.94 9.54 -17.79
C TRP A 275 -7.89 8.90 -16.88
N THR A 276 -6.67 8.70 -17.39
CA THR A 276 -5.54 8.18 -16.58
C THR A 276 -5.28 9.08 -15.37
N ASP A 277 -5.19 10.40 -15.58
CA ASP A 277 -4.96 11.36 -14.51
C ASP A 277 -6.12 11.36 -13.50
N VAL A 278 -7.38 11.27 -13.97
CA VAL A 278 -8.55 11.13 -13.10
C VAL A 278 -8.42 9.89 -12.20
N PHE A 279 -8.12 8.72 -12.74
CA PHE A 279 -7.94 7.49 -11.96
C PHE A 279 -6.76 7.58 -10.98
N LEU A 280 -5.64 8.19 -11.38
CA LEU A 280 -4.50 8.40 -10.49
C LEU A 280 -4.84 9.35 -9.33
N GLN A 281 -5.62 10.41 -9.58
CA GLN A 281 -6.09 11.30 -8.52
C GLN A 281 -7.09 10.59 -7.60
N ILE A 282 -8.03 9.80 -8.15
CA ILE A 282 -8.94 8.94 -7.35
C ILE A 282 -8.13 8.07 -6.40
N TYR A 283 -7.12 7.37 -6.90
CA TYR A 283 -6.23 6.55 -6.07
C TYR A 283 -5.54 7.40 -4.99
N LYS A 284 -4.95 8.55 -5.36
CA LYS A 284 -4.23 9.41 -4.42
C LYS A 284 -5.13 9.91 -3.28
N VAL A 285 -6.32 10.42 -3.59
CA VAL A 285 -7.17 11.11 -2.59
C VAL A 285 -8.12 10.19 -1.84
N LEU A 286 -8.51 9.04 -2.40
CA LEU A 286 -9.46 8.13 -1.74
C LEU A 286 -8.78 6.90 -1.12
N VAL A 287 -7.60 6.53 -1.62
CA VAL A 287 -6.94 5.28 -1.23
C VAL A 287 -5.67 5.58 -0.46
N LEU A 288 -4.75 6.33 -1.06
CA LEU A 288 -3.45 6.62 -0.45
C LEU A 288 -3.59 7.53 0.78
N SER A 289 -4.55 8.46 0.76
CA SER A 289 -4.93 9.31 1.91
C SER A 289 -5.29 8.55 3.18
N ARG A 290 -5.64 7.25 3.07
CA ARG A 290 -5.94 6.38 4.22
C ARG A 290 -4.67 5.92 4.95
N VAL A 291 -3.49 6.12 4.36
CA VAL A 291 -2.22 5.84 5.02
C VAL A 291 -1.97 6.93 6.06
N VAL A 292 -1.99 6.52 7.33
CA VAL A 292 -1.74 7.36 8.50
C VAL A 292 -0.51 6.88 9.25
N PRO A 293 0.20 7.75 10.00
CA PRO A 293 1.33 7.34 10.83
C PRO A 293 0.86 6.28 11.83
N TYR A 294 1.44 5.08 11.73
CA TYR A 294 1.02 3.96 12.57
C TYR A 294 1.85 3.89 13.84
N CYS A 295 1.33 4.46 14.94
CA CYS A 295 1.91 4.32 16.28
C CYS A 295 1.06 3.30 17.07
N SER A 296 1.47 2.03 17.08
CA SER A 296 0.85 1.04 17.97
C SER A 296 1.83 -0.03 18.42
N ASN A 297 1.44 -0.80 19.44
CA ASN A 297 2.16 -1.97 19.95
C ASN A 297 2.39 -3.10 18.92
N ASN A 298 1.91 -2.96 17.68
CA ASN A 298 2.11 -3.92 16.58
C ASN A 298 3.29 -3.57 15.66
N MET A 299 4.14 -2.62 16.05
CA MET A 299 5.38 -2.34 15.33
C MET A 299 6.45 -3.39 15.66
N PRO A 300 7.27 -3.80 14.67
CA PRO A 300 8.42 -4.64 14.92
C PRO A 300 9.34 -3.97 15.95
N PRO A 301 9.95 -4.73 16.88
CA PRO A 301 10.89 -4.16 17.82
C PRO A 301 12.05 -3.48 17.06
N ILE A 302 12.30 -2.22 17.39
CA ILE A 302 13.36 -1.42 16.79
C ILE A 302 14.71 -1.99 17.26
N CYS A 303 15.39 -2.74 16.38
CA CYS A 303 16.71 -3.31 16.63
C CYS A 303 17.79 -2.32 16.16
N VAL A 304 17.82 -1.11 16.72
CA VAL A 304 18.84 -0.12 16.37
C VAL A 304 20.09 -0.46 17.17
N GLN A 305 21.02 -1.22 16.57
CA GLN A 305 22.36 -1.42 17.13
C GLN A 305 23.30 -0.26 16.81
N ASN A 306 22.97 0.59 15.82
CA ASN A 306 23.80 1.73 15.38
C ASN A 306 22.94 2.98 15.18
N THR A 307 23.41 4.15 15.59
CA THR A 307 22.75 5.42 15.24
C THR A 307 22.67 5.54 13.72
N PRO A 308 21.47 5.63 13.11
CA PRO A 308 21.35 5.68 11.67
C PRO A 308 22.06 6.94 11.15
N LYS A 309 22.96 6.78 10.17
CA LYS A 309 23.68 7.90 9.55
C LYS A 309 22.74 8.80 8.74
N VAL A 310 21.61 8.25 8.31
CA VAL A 310 20.60 8.90 7.49
C VAL A 310 19.31 9.03 8.30
N ASN A 311 18.70 10.21 8.28
CA ASN A 311 17.41 10.42 8.92
C ASN A 311 16.32 9.60 8.18
N PRO A 312 15.64 8.66 8.85
CA PRO A 312 14.64 7.85 8.18
C PRO A 312 13.32 8.59 7.91
N CYS A 313 13.11 9.76 8.51
CA CYS A 313 11.83 10.49 8.44
C CYS A 313 11.83 11.65 7.43
N PHE A 314 10.76 11.76 6.64
CA PHE A 314 10.53 12.85 5.69
C PHE A 314 9.69 13.96 6.33
N ALA A 315 10.32 15.02 6.84
CA ALA A 315 9.63 16.12 7.54
C ALA A 315 8.80 17.01 6.60
N SER A 316 9.31 17.32 5.41
CA SER A 316 8.57 18.01 4.34
C SER A 316 9.09 17.63 2.95
N SER A 317 8.22 17.71 1.94
CA SER A 317 8.56 17.50 0.54
C SER A 317 7.69 18.38 -0.35
N ASN A 318 8.26 18.89 -1.44
CA ASN A 318 7.55 19.59 -2.50
C ASN A 318 6.97 18.65 -3.58
N ILE A 319 7.22 17.35 -3.44
CA ILE A 319 6.97 16.34 -4.48
C ILE A 319 5.99 15.28 -3.96
N TYR A 320 6.21 14.80 -2.74
CA TYR A 320 5.42 13.73 -2.13
C TYR A 320 4.31 14.25 -1.23
N SER A 321 3.13 13.61 -1.30
CA SER A 321 2.06 13.83 -0.32
C SER A 321 2.43 13.30 1.06
N ASP A 322 1.70 13.72 2.09
CA ASP A 322 1.89 13.25 3.47
C ASP A 322 1.88 11.72 3.56
N SER A 323 0.92 11.07 2.90
CA SER A 323 0.80 9.61 2.83
C SER A 323 2.00 8.96 2.14
N GLU A 324 2.51 9.52 1.04
CA GLU A 324 3.71 9.03 0.34
C GLU A 324 4.95 9.17 1.25
N ARG A 325 5.07 10.28 1.97
CA ARG A 325 6.15 10.52 2.94
C ARG A 325 6.11 9.54 4.12
N ILE A 326 4.91 9.21 4.60
CA ILE A 326 4.73 8.19 5.65
C ILE A 326 5.21 6.83 5.13
N LEU A 327 4.86 6.44 3.91
CA LEU A 327 5.32 5.18 3.31
C LEU A 327 6.84 5.13 3.12
N LEU A 328 7.44 6.20 2.59
CA LEU A 328 8.89 6.27 2.44
C LEU A 328 9.60 6.23 3.79
N SER A 329 9.08 6.93 4.79
CA SER A 329 9.64 6.88 6.16
C SER A 329 9.56 5.47 6.73
N TRP A 330 8.41 4.81 6.57
CA TRP A 330 8.20 3.43 6.99
C TRP A 330 9.13 2.45 6.27
N MET A 331 9.40 2.64 4.98
CA MET A 331 10.39 1.88 4.22
C MET A 331 11.81 2.06 4.74
N ASN A 332 12.23 3.29 5.02
CA ASN A 332 13.56 3.54 5.56
C ASN A 332 13.76 2.95 6.96
N ILE A 333 12.77 3.09 7.83
CA ILE A 333 12.82 2.53 9.19
C ILE A 333 12.98 1.01 9.14
N ASN A 334 12.14 0.31 8.37
CA ASN A 334 12.19 -1.15 8.33
C ASN A 334 13.41 -1.67 7.57
N TYR A 335 13.84 -0.99 6.51
CA TYR A 335 15.06 -1.37 5.80
C TYR A 335 16.27 -1.39 6.74
N GLU A 336 16.47 -0.31 7.49
CA GLU A 336 17.61 -0.21 8.40
C GLU A 336 17.52 -1.19 9.57
N ASN A 337 16.34 -1.33 10.18
CA ASN A 337 16.16 -2.22 11.33
C ASN A 337 16.27 -3.70 10.96
N THR A 338 15.87 -4.08 9.75
CA THR A 338 15.66 -5.48 9.38
C THR A 338 16.78 -6.06 8.52
N ARG A 339 17.56 -5.25 7.78
CA ARG A 339 18.68 -5.76 6.96
C ARG A 339 19.71 -6.54 7.78
N HIS A 340 19.98 -6.11 9.01
CA HIS A 340 20.90 -6.80 9.92
C HIS A 340 20.34 -8.07 10.53
N VAL A 341 19.01 -8.23 10.54
CA VAL A 341 18.33 -9.42 11.06
C VAL A 341 18.29 -10.49 9.98
N ILE A 342 17.90 -10.14 8.76
CA ILE A 342 17.75 -11.09 7.65
C ILE A 342 19.10 -11.69 7.25
N TRP A 343 20.11 -10.85 7.03
CA TRP A 343 21.39 -11.30 6.45
C TRP A 343 22.52 -11.39 7.47
N LYS A 344 22.22 -11.59 8.76
CA LYS A 344 23.20 -11.67 9.85
C LYS A 344 24.25 -12.77 9.65
N ASN A 345 23.80 -13.94 9.19
CA ASN A 345 24.60 -15.18 9.12
C ASN A 345 24.78 -15.66 7.67
N CYS A 346 24.66 -14.78 6.69
CA CYS A 346 24.66 -15.18 5.29
C CYS A 346 26.08 -15.56 4.85
N HIS A 347 26.27 -16.77 4.31
CA HIS A 347 27.55 -17.26 3.78
C HIS A 347 28.16 -16.41 2.65
N LYS A 348 27.42 -15.42 2.12
CA LYS A 348 27.89 -14.44 1.13
C LYS A 348 28.47 -13.16 1.78
N ASP A 349 28.60 -13.12 3.11
CA ASP A 349 29.34 -12.18 3.98
C ASP A 349 29.14 -10.66 3.77
N VAL A 350 28.11 -10.23 3.02
CA VAL A 350 27.84 -8.79 2.86
C VAL A 350 26.41 -8.47 3.22
N ILE A 351 26.23 -7.90 4.40
CA ILE A 351 24.99 -7.21 4.79
C ILE A 351 24.77 -6.08 3.76
N PRO A 352 23.55 -5.91 3.21
CA PRO A 352 23.25 -4.81 2.30
C PRO A 352 23.69 -3.46 2.88
N SER A 353 24.24 -2.59 2.03
CA SER A 353 24.73 -1.28 2.44
C SER A 353 23.60 -0.38 2.94
N GLU A 354 23.92 0.50 3.89
CA GLU A 354 23.05 1.62 4.26
C GLU A 354 22.68 2.41 3.00
N ARG A 355 21.39 2.70 2.81
CA ARG A 355 20.90 3.57 1.74
C ARG A 355 19.65 4.31 2.17
N TRP A 356 19.43 5.46 1.54
CA TRP A 356 18.22 6.25 1.74
C TRP A 356 17.23 5.97 0.62
N ILE A 357 16.05 5.45 0.97
CA ILE A 357 14.96 5.18 0.02
C ILE A 357 14.18 6.47 -0.15
N VAL A 358 14.31 7.13 -1.30
CA VAL A 358 13.68 8.42 -1.60
C VAL A 358 12.65 8.33 -2.71
N ASN A 359 12.62 7.24 -3.47
CA ASN A 359 11.66 7.01 -4.55
C ASN A 359 11.02 5.61 -4.49
N PHE A 360 9.94 5.42 -5.26
CA PHE A 360 9.22 4.14 -5.38
C PHE A 360 9.60 3.36 -6.65
N ASP A 361 10.67 3.76 -7.36
CA ASP A 361 11.09 3.15 -8.62
C ASP A 361 12.49 2.51 -8.50
N LYS A 362 13.56 3.28 -8.65
CA LYS A 362 14.94 2.76 -8.68
C LYS A 362 15.33 2.16 -7.33
N ASP A 363 14.94 2.77 -6.22
CA ASP A 363 15.34 2.35 -4.88
C ASP A 363 14.65 1.05 -4.44
N LEU A 364 13.54 0.68 -5.08
CA LEU A 364 12.78 -0.55 -4.82
C LEU A 364 13.10 -1.68 -5.81
N SER A 365 13.86 -1.38 -6.87
CA SER A 365 14.03 -2.25 -8.03
C SER A 365 14.78 -3.57 -7.75
N ASP A 366 15.59 -3.61 -6.71
CA ASP A 366 16.41 -4.77 -6.36
C ASP A 366 15.73 -5.78 -5.42
N GLY A 367 14.49 -5.49 -5.00
CA GLY A 367 13.68 -6.32 -4.13
C GLY A 367 14.09 -6.33 -2.65
N LEU A 368 15.23 -5.75 -2.27
CA LEU A 368 15.73 -5.82 -0.89
C LEU A 368 14.87 -5.01 0.08
N VAL A 369 14.34 -3.86 -0.36
CA VAL A 369 13.41 -3.08 0.46
C VAL A 369 12.15 -3.90 0.77
N PHE A 370 11.55 -4.54 -0.23
CA PHE A 370 10.41 -5.43 -0.01
C PHE A 370 10.73 -6.61 0.91
N ALA A 371 11.93 -7.21 0.78
CA ALA A 371 12.38 -8.26 1.68
C ALA A 371 12.45 -7.79 3.13
N THR A 372 12.99 -6.59 3.38
CA THR A 372 13.04 -6.03 4.74
C THR A 372 11.66 -5.72 5.29
N GLN A 373 10.72 -5.26 4.44
CA GLN A 373 9.33 -5.08 4.86
C GLN A 373 8.70 -6.40 5.27
N LEU A 374 8.79 -7.41 4.41
CA LEU A 374 8.23 -8.72 4.71
C LEU A 374 8.94 -9.37 5.89
N GLY A 375 10.26 -9.29 6.01
CA GLY A 375 11.00 -9.85 7.13
C GLY A 375 10.65 -9.20 8.48
N ALA A 376 10.31 -7.91 8.48
CA ALA A 376 9.93 -7.20 9.70
C ALA A 376 8.60 -7.71 10.29
N TYR A 377 7.64 -8.07 9.43
CA TYR A 377 6.29 -8.48 9.84
C TYR A 377 6.03 -9.99 9.69
N CYS A 378 6.79 -10.67 8.84
CA CYS A 378 6.72 -12.10 8.56
C CYS A 378 8.10 -12.74 8.82
N PRO A 379 8.62 -12.71 10.06
CA PRO A 379 9.98 -13.19 10.36
C PRO A 379 10.18 -14.69 10.05
N PHE A 380 9.09 -15.46 10.02
CA PHE A 380 9.11 -16.88 9.64
C PHE A 380 9.49 -17.13 8.16
N LEU A 381 9.51 -16.11 7.30
CA LEU A 381 9.95 -16.21 5.91
C LEU A 381 11.46 -15.98 5.73
N ILE A 382 12.14 -15.44 6.73
CA ILE A 382 13.54 -15.02 6.62
C ILE A 382 14.43 -16.21 6.25
N GLU A 383 14.40 -17.24 7.09
CA GLU A 383 15.27 -18.41 7.01
C GLU A 383 14.94 -19.36 5.86
N SER A 384 13.70 -19.30 5.34
CA SER A 384 13.28 -20.12 4.20
C SER A 384 13.52 -19.43 2.87
N HIS A 385 13.43 -18.10 2.81
CA HIS A 385 13.42 -17.35 1.54
C HIS A 385 14.46 -16.25 1.48
N PHE A 386 14.39 -15.27 2.39
CA PHE A 386 15.13 -14.00 2.23
C PHE A 386 16.65 -14.15 2.39
N ILE A 387 17.11 -15.15 3.14
CA ILE A 387 18.55 -15.49 3.20
C ILE A 387 19.14 -15.86 1.82
N ASN A 388 18.31 -16.29 0.87
CA ASN A 388 18.74 -16.72 -0.47
C ASN A 388 18.80 -15.58 -1.50
N MET A 389 18.50 -14.36 -1.08
CA MET A 389 18.54 -13.17 -1.96
C MET A 389 19.98 -12.68 -2.16
N TYR A 390 20.23 -12.06 -3.33
CA TYR A 390 21.46 -11.33 -3.58
C TYR A 390 21.44 -9.99 -2.83
N THR A 391 22.38 -9.80 -1.90
CA THR A 391 22.47 -8.60 -1.05
C THR A 391 23.11 -7.38 -1.73
N GLN A 392 23.85 -7.61 -2.82
CA GLN A 392 24.45 -6.58 -3.67
C GLN A 392 24.24 -6.94 -5.15
N PRO A 393 22.99 -6.91 -5.64
CA PRO A 393 22.71 -7.31 -6.99
C PRO A 393 23.28 -6.27 -7.97
N LYS A 394 23.91 -6.74 -9.04
CA LYS A 394 24.59 -5.96 -10.09
C LYS A 394 24.02 -6.22 -11.47
N SER A 395 23.39 -7.37 -11.71
CA SER A 395 22.81 -7.74 -12.99
C SER A 395 21.28 -7.75 -12.96
N PRO A 396 20.60 -7.52 -14.10
CA PRO A 396 19.14 -7.62 -14.20
C PRO A 396 18.59 -8.99 -13.77
N GLU A 397 19.35 -10.06 -13.98
CA GLU A 397 18.99 -11.43 -13.60
C GLU A 397 18.98 -11.60 -12.08
N GLU A 398 19.93 -10.96 -11.37
CA GLU A 398 19.95 -10.96 -9.91
C GLU A 398 18.78 -10.15 -9.33
N TYR A 399 18.38 -9.06 -10.00
CA TYR A 399 17.21 -8.26 -9.62
C TYR A 399 15.95 -9.09 -9.80
N LEU A 400 15.83 -9.80 -10.94
CA LEU A 400 14.72 -10.68 -11.23
C LEU A 400 14.64 -11.83 -10.23
N HIS A 401 15.77 -12.49 -9.90
CA HIS A 401 15.83 -13.53 -8.89
C HIS A 401 15.28 -13.06 -7.54
N ASN A 402 15.75 -11.89 -7.07
CA ASN A 402 15.25 -11.28 -5.85
C ASN A 402 13.75 -10.98 -5.92
N CYS A 403 13.27 -10.39 -7.01
CA CYS A 403 11.85 -10.10 -7.20
C CYS A 403 10.99 -11.38 -7.21
N LEU A 404 11.46 -12.46 -7.81
CA LEU A 404 10.77 -13.75 -7.83
C LEU A 404 10.65 -14.35 -6.43
N ILE A 405 11.67 -14.21 -5.58
CA ILE A 405 11.58 -14.60 -4.17
C ILE A 405 10.47 -13.82 -3.48
N ILE A 406 10.41 -12.49 -3.66
CA ILE A 406 9.34 -11.66 -3.08
C ILE A 406 7.96 -12.13 -3.55
N VAL A 407 7.75 -12.28 -4.86
CA VAL A 407 6.47 -12.72 -5.43
C VAL A 407 6.07 -14.11 -4.90
N ASN A 408 7.00 -15.07 -4.86
CA ASN A 408 6.74 -16.40 -4.31
C ASN A 408 6.35 -16.35 -2.84
N THR A 409 7.02 -15.52 -2.04
CA THR A 409 6.64 -15.36 -0.62
C THR A 409 5.25 -14.76 -0.45
N LEU A 410 4.87 -13.76 -1.25
CA LEU A 410 3.51 -13.19 -1.22
C LEU A 410 2.45 -14.24 -1.55
N TYR A 411 2.69 -15.10 -2.54
CA TYR A 411 1.80 -16.23 -2.83
C TYR A 411 1.78 -17.28 -1.71
N GLU A 412 2.90 -17.52 -1.03
CA GLU A 412 2.96 -18.44 0.10
C GLU A 412 2.12 -17.94 1.29
N ILE A 413 2.11 -16.65 1.56
CA ILE A 413 1.31 -16.08 2.65
C ILE A 413 -0.10 -15.65 2.22
N ASP A 414 -0.55 -16.03 1.01
CA ASP A 414 -1.85 -15.63 0.41
C ASP A 414 -2.11 -14.13 0.59
N PHE A 415 -1.03 -13.33 0.48
CA PHE A 415 -1.09 -11.89 0.58
C PHE A 415 -1.50 -11.35 -0.78
N ASP A 416 -2.81 -11.19 -0.93
CA ASP A 416 -3.35 -10.49 -2.08
C ASP A 416 -2.89 -9.03 -2.01
N MET A 417 -2.35 -8.51 -3.11
CA MET A 417 -1.89 -7.11 -3.21
C MET A 417 -3.08 -6.14 -3.29
N GLU A 418 -4.09 -6.36 -2.45
CA GLU A 418 -5.19 -5.45 -2.13
C GLU A 418 -4.62 -4.23 -1.38
N ILE A 419 -3.72 -3.45 -2.00
CA ILE A 419 -3.35 -2.04 -1.70
C ILE A 419 -2.78 -1.72 -0.33
N GLN A 420 -3.07 -2.50 0.68
CA GLN A 420 -2.82 -2.14 2.04
C GLN A 420 -1.58 -2.91 2.43
N VAL A 421 -0.45 -2.33 2.04
CA VAL A 421 0.78 -2.39 2.81
C VAL A 421 0.49 -2.18 4.32
N CYS A 422 -0.57 -1.42 4.64
CA CYS A 422 -1.16 -1.28 5.97
C CYS A 422 -1.66 -2.58 6.64
N LEU A 423 -1.84 -3.69 5.91
CA LEU A 423 -2.26 -5.00 6.45
C LEU A 423 -1.07 -5.86 6.87
N LEU A 424 0.15 -5.53 6.45
CA LEU A 424 1.36 -6.26 6.82
C LEU A 424 1.54 -6.42 8.35
N PRO A 425 1.22 -5.41 9.20
CA PRO A 425 1.22 -5.55 10.66
C PRO A 425 0.35 -6.69 11.22
N THR A 426 -0.66 -7.15 10.48
CA THR A 426 -1.53 -8.26 10.93
C THR A 426 -0.86 -9.63 10.80
N TYR A 427 0.19 -9.74 9.99
CA TYR A 427 0.94 -10.98 9.78
C TYR A 427 1.96 -11.25 10.90
N LEU A 428 2.27 -10.26 11.74
CA LEU A 428 3.22 -10.42 12.84
C LEU A 428 2.66 -11.37 13.92
N PRO A 429 3.33 -12.49 14.24
CA PRO A 429 2.88 -13.41 15.27
C PRO A 429 2.84 -12.73 16.65
N LYS A 430 1.67 -12.77 17.31
CA LYS A 430 1.51 -12.16 18.65
C LYS A 430 1.46 -13.16 19.80
N LYS A 431 1.15 -14.41 19.48
CA LYS A 431 1.01 -15.50 20.47
C LYS A 431 1.84 -16.68 20.02
N VAL A 432 2.50 -17.33 20.98
CA VAL A 432 3.29 -18.54 20.77
C VAL A 432 2.49 -19.73 21.27
N VAL A 433 2.35 -20.75 20.43
CA VAL A 433 1.79 -22.05 20.77
C VAL A 433 2.96 -23.02 20.91
N SER A 434 3.20 -23.46 22.13
CA SER A 434 4.32 -24.35 22.44
C SER A 434 3.86 -25.81 22.43
N PHE A 435 4.72 -26.68 21.91
CA PHE A 435 4.55 -28.12 21.87
C PHE A 435 5.77 -28.73 22.53
N GLU A 436 5.55 -29.53 23.57
CA GLU A 436 6.61 -30.24 24.28
C GLU A 436 6.36 -31.73 24.10
N CYS A 437 7.35 -32.45 23.57
CA CYS A 437 7.24 -33.88 23.33
C CYS A 437 8.59 -34.59 23.44
N THR A 438 8.57 -35.92 23.36
CA THR A 438 9.80 -36.70 23.15
C THR A 438 10.11 -36.82 21.66
N LEU A 439 11.35 -37.15 21.30
CA LEU A 439 11.75 -37.31 19.90
C LEU A 439 10.89 -38.38 19.21
N HIS A 440 10.40 -38.07 18.00
CA HIS A 440 9.47 -38.91 17.21
C HIS A 440 8.04 -39.02 17.75
N ASP A 441 7.73 -38.45 18.92
CA ASP A 441 6.36 -38.39 19.41
C ASP A 441 5.53 -37.33 18.69
N THR A 442 4.22 -37.55 18.73
CA THR A 442 3.22 -36.62 18.26
C THR A 442 2.44 -36.03 19.44
N VAL A 443 2.33 -34.70 19.48
CA VAL A 443 1.55 -33.98 20.49
C VAL A 443 0.51 -33.08 19.82
N LEU A 444 -0.63 -32.91 20.50
CA LEU A 444 -1.72 -32.04 20.07
C LEU A 444 -1.81 -30.83 20.99
N ASN A 445 -2.07 -29.66 20.41
CA ASN A 445 -2.40 -28.45 21.16
C ASN A 445 -3.58 -27.72 20.50
N LYS A 446 -4.34 -26.92 21.26
CA LYS A 446 -5.57 -26.28 20.79
C LYS A 446 -5.46 -24.76 20.89
N ILE A 447 -6.00 -24.08 19.89
CA ILE A 447 -6.16 -22.63 19.87
C ILE A 447 -7.66 -22.32 19.90
N LEU A 448 -8.10 -21.56 20.90
CA LEU A 448 -9.47 -21.05 20.97
C LEU A 448 -9.59 -19.77 20.12
N LEU A 449 -10.46 -19.80 19.12
CA LEU A 449 -10.79 -18.66 18.28
C LEU A 449 -12.21 -18.19 18.59
N LYS A 450 -12.38 -16.88 18.79
CA LYS A 450 -13.66 -16.27 19.15
C LYS A 450 -14.12 -15.29 18.06
N ASN A 451 -15.36 -15.41 17.62
CA ASN A 451 -16.01 -14.46 16.72
C ASN A 451 -16.99 -13.58 17.51
N SER A 452 -16.63 -12.32 17.73
CA SER A 452 -17.51 -11.33 18.35
C SER A 452 -18.49 -10.66 17.39
N SER A 453 -18.35 -10.90 16.08
CA SER A 453 -19.17 -10.27 15.06
C SER A 453 -20.54 -10.95 14.92
N SER A 454 -21.48 -10.24 14.29
CA SER A 454 -22.81 -10.74 13.93
C SER A 454 -22.84 -11.53 12.63
N ARG A 455 -21.70 -11.76 11.97
CA ARG A 455 -21.60 -12.51 10.71
C ARG A 455 -20.66 -13.71 10.85
N ASN A 456 -20.76 -14.64 9.91
CA ASN A 456 -19.82 -15.76 9.83
C ASN A 456 -18.43 -15.26 9.43
N LEU A 457 -17.40 -15.73 10.13
CA LEU A 457 -16.02 -15.51 9.73
C LEU A 457 -15.46 -16.80 9.13
N VAL A 458 -14.89 -16.71 7.93
CA VAL A 458 -14.25 -17.82 7.24
C VAL A 458 -12.78 -17.51 7.06
N TYR A 459 -11.94 -18.42 7.52
CA TYR A 459 -10.49 -18.34 7.45
C TYR A 459 -9.92 -19.50 6.65
N ASN A 460 -8.90 -19.21 5.84
CA ASN A 460 -8.01 -20.20 5.26
C ASN A 460 -6.79 -20.32 6.16
N ALA A 461 -6.58 -21.51 6.71
CA ALA A 461 -5.49 -21.83 7.62
C ALA A 461 -4.29 -22.36 6.84
N ARG A 462 -3.13 -21.76 7.03
CA ARG A 462 -1.89 -22.16 6.38
C ARG A 462 -0.75 -22.16 7.37
N ILE A 463 0.07 -23.21 7.35
CA ILE A 463 1.27 -23.31 8.16
C ILE A 463 2.46 -23.02 7.25
N VAL A 464 3.29 -22.07 7.64
CA VAL A 464 4.44 -21.56 6.87
C VAL A 464 5.67 -21.45 7.76
N GLY A 465 6.85 -21.40 7.15
CA GLY A 465 8.14 -21.31 7.83
C GLY A 465 8.98 -22.58 7.72
N ARG A 466 10.21 -22.51 8.25
CA ARG A 466 11.26 -23.53 8.08
C ARG A 466 10.79 -24.95 8.39
N ASP A 467 10.13 -25.15 9.53
CA ASP A 467 9.74 -26.47 10.00
C ASP A 467 8.24 -26.74 9.81
N ALA A 468 7.58 -26.04 8.88
CA ALA A 468 6.14 -26.15 8.65
C ALA A 468 5.65 -27.59 8.40
N ALA A 469 6.48 -28.43 7.76
CA ALA A 469 6.16 -29.84 7.50
C ALA A 469 6.00 -30.70 8.77
N GLU A 470 6.49 -30.24 9.92
CA GLU A 470 6.38 -30.94 11.21
C GLU A 470 5.08 -30.60 11.95
N PHE A 471 4.34 -29.61 11.46
CA PHE A 471 3.07 -29.17 12.02
C PHE A 471 1.93 -29.44 11.03
N SER A 472 0.76 -29.78 11.56
CA SER A 472 -0.44 -29.98 10.74
C SER A 472 -1.70 -29.64 11.54
N LEU A 473 -2.79 -29.37 10.82
CA LEU A 473 -4.12 -29.27 11.42
C LEU A 473 -4.69 -30.68 11.60
N SER A 474 -5.32 -30.95 12.74
CA SER A 474 -5.93 -32.27 12.98
C SER A 474 -7.21 -32.48 12.16
N GLN A 475 -7.85 -31.39 11.74
CA GLN A 475 -9.08 -31.39 10.95
C GLN A 475 -8.79 -31.65 9.46
N LYS A 476 -9.75 -32.27 8.77
CA LYS A 476 -9.65 -32.50 7.32
C LYS A 476 -9.90 -31.19 6.57
N GLY A 477 -8.86 -30.64 5.96
CA GLY A 477 -8.90 -29.42 5.16
C GLY A 477 -8.50 -28.15 5.93
N ASN A 478 -8.30 -27.08 5.16
CA ASN A 478 -7.66 -25.85 5.64
C ASN A 478 -8.65 -24.73 5.97
N VAL A 479 -9.95 -24.96 5.86
CA VAL A 479 -10.95 -23.91 6.09
C VAL A 479 -11.46 -23.97 7.52
N VAL A 480 -11.40 -22.85 8.23
CA VAL A 480 -11.94 -22.68 9.59
C VAL A 480 -13.11 -21.69 9.51
N THR A 481 -14.30 -22.14 9.88
CA THR A 481 -15.51 -21.29 9.89
C THR A 481 -15.95 -21.07 11.33
N ILE A 482 -16.17 -19.81 11.71
CA ILE A 482 -16.63 -19.40 13.03
C ILE A 482 -17.98 -18.71 12.89
N SER A 483 -19.02 -19.33 13.46
CA SER A 483 -20.38 -18.79 13.48
C SER A 483 -20.46 -17.47 14.28
N PRO A 484 -21.51 -16.66 14.10
CA PRO A 484 -21.62 -15.36 14.75
C PRO A 484 -21.71 -15.53 16.27
N ARG A 485 -21.02 -14.67 17.03
CA ARG A 485 -21.00 -14.69 18.50
C ARG A 485 -20.61 -16.04 19.11
N ASN A 486 -19.83 -16.85 18.38
CA ASN A 486 -19.43 -18.19 18.80
C ASN A 486 -17.90 -18.33 18.88
N GLU A 487 -17.45 -19.44 19.43
CA GLU A 487 -16.04 -19.81 19.51
C GLU A 487 -15.79 -21.24 19.00
N ILE A 488 -14.58 -21.48 18.50
CA ILE A 488 -14.16 -22.79 17.98
C ILE A 488 -12.73 -23.09 18.41
N ASN A 489 -12.44 -24.36 18.66
CA ASN A 489 -11.09 -24.84 18.93
C ASN A 489 -10.44 -25.37 17.64
N VAL A 490 -9.35 -24.74 17.22
CA VAL A 490 -8.48 -25.27 16.16
C VAL A 490 -7.41 -26.12 16.82
N THR A 491 -7.39 -27.42 16.50
CA THR A 491 -6.41 -28.37 17.05
C THR A 491 -5.26 -28.55 16.07
N LEU A 492 -4.05 -28.29 16.56
CA LEU A 492 -2.79 -28.45 15.87
C LEU A 492 -2.09 -29.71 16.34
N LYS A 493 -1.38 -30.35 15.42
CA LYS A 493 -0.55 -31.53 15.63
C LYS A 493 0.90 -31.16 15.33
N PHE A 494 1.80 -31.51 16.23
CA PHE A 494 3.24 -31.44 16.02
C PHE A 494 3.82 -32.85 16.12
N THR A 495 4.65 -33.23 15.15
CA THR A 495 5.39 -34.51 15.16
C THR A 495 6.88 -34.20 15.05
N SER A 496 7.64 -34.47 16.10
CA SER A 496 9.07 -34.16 16.13
C SER A 496 9.84 -35.08 15.18
N ARG A 497 10.72 -34.50 14.36
CA ARG A 497 11.69 -35.25 13.54
C ARG A 497 13.11 -35.11 14.05
N PHE A 498 13.47 -33.92 14.54
CA PHE A 498 14.81 -33.58 14.97
C PHE A 498 14.82 -33.13 16.43
N ILE A 499 15.97 -33.28 17.10
CA ILE A 499 16.16 -32.82 18.50
C ILE A 499 16.14 -31.29 18.59
N ARG A 500 16.60 -30.59 17.53
CA ARG A 500 16.57 -29.13 17.50
C ARG A 500 15.14 -28.61 17.63
N PRO A 501 14.92 -27.45 18.27
CA PRO A 501 13.60 -26.82 18.30
C PRO A 501 13.06 -26.59 16.88
N ALA A 502 11.79 -26.89 16.69
CA ALA A 502 11.08 -26.68 15.44
C ALA A 502 10.29 -25.37 15.49
N GLU A 503 10.39 -24.56 14.44
CA GLU A 503 9.72 -23.26 14.36
C GLU A 503 8.91 -23.09 13.07
N ALA A 504 7.65 -22.70 13.23
CA ALA A 504 6.73 -22.40 12.13
C ALA A 504 5.73 -21.32 12.55
N SER A 505 4.85 -20.91 11.65
CA SER A 505 3.75 -19.98 11.95
C SER A 505 2.44 -20.46 11.31
N LEU A 506 1.35 -20.39 12.07
CA LEU A 506 0.00 -20.59 11.58
C LEU A 506 -0.59 -19.24 11.19
N LEU A 507 -0.96 -19.11 9.91
CA LEU A 507 -1.71 -17.99 9.36
C LEU A 507 -3.18 -18.39 9.21
N LEU A 508 -4.08 -17.56 9.73
CA LEU A 508 -5.52 -17.67 9.52
C LEU A 508 -5.97 -16.45 8.71
N ILE A 509 -6.11 -16.64 7.41
CA ILE A 509 -6.31 -15.56 6.43
C ILE A 509 -7.79 -15.49 6.09
N SER A 510 -8.41 -14.34 6.36
CA SER A 510 -9.85 -14.20 6.14
C SER A 510 -10.16 -14.11 4.65
N LYS A 511 -11.10 -14.94 4.18
CA LYS A 511 -11.63 -14.82 2.82
C LYS A 511 -12.92 -14.01 2.83
N PRO A 512 -13.03 -12.93 2.04
CA PRO A 512 -14.27 -12.18 1.92
C PRO A 512 -15.28 -13.02 1.14
N LYS A 513 -16.24 -13.62 1.84
CA LYS A 513 -17.54 -13.99 1.25
C LYS A 513 -18.56 -13.03 1.85
N ASN A 514 -19.01 -12.06 1.06
CA ASN A 514 -20.09 -11.11 1.39
C ASN A 514 -19.70 -9.98 2.37
N ALA A 515 -18.72 -9.16 1.95
CA ALA A 515 -18.42 -7.80 2.44
C ALA A 515 -17.84 -7.64 3.86
N VAL A 516 -17.76 -8.67 4.70
CA VAL A 516 -17.05 -8.58 5.98
C VAL A 516 -15.79 -9.44 5.94
N ARG A 517 -14.64 -8.77 6.04
CA ARG A 517 -13.33 -9.40 6.16
C ARG A 517 -12.94 -9.46 7.63
N GLY A 518 -12.66 -10.66 8.12
CA GLY A 518 -12.00 -10.84 9.42
C GLY A 518 -10.54 -10.37 9.34
N ILE A 519 -9.96 -9.94 10.46
CA ILE A 519 -8.54 -9.60 10.52
C ILE A 519 -7.74 -10.90 10.42
N THR A 520 -6.67 -10.91 9.61
CA THR A 520 -5.72 -12.04 9.55
C THR A 520 -5.09 -12.25 10.93
N MET A 521 -5.02 -13.50 11.38
CA MET A 521 -4.40 -13.85 12.66
C MET A 521 -3.18 -14.73 12.43
N THR A 522 -2.09 -14.40 13.12
CA THR A 522 -0.84 -15.18 13.07
C THR A 522 -0.45 -15.68 14.46
N PHE A 523 -0.11 -16.97 14.54
CA PHE A 523 0.40 -17.64 15.74
C PHE A 523 1.78 -18.23 15.44
N ALA A 524 2.76 -17.96 16.30
CA ALA A 524 4.05 -18.64 16.23
C ALA A 524 3.89 -20.05 16.82
N LEU A 525 4.44 -21.06 16.15
CA LEU A 525 4.43 -22.45 16.57
C LEU A 525 5.85 -22.83 16.98
N LYS A 526 6.02 -23.37 18.18
CA LYS A 526 7.33 -23.77 18.70
C LYS A 526 7.29 -25.19 19.26
N GLY A 527 7.96 -26.11 18.57
CA GLY A 527 8.19 -27.48 19.03
C GLY A 527 9.49 -27.57 19.81
N LYS A 528 9.45 -28.19 20.98
CA LYS A 528 10.62 -28.50 21.80
C LYS A 528 10.63 -29.98 22.16
N VAL A 529 11.75 -30.62 21.88
CA VAL A 529 12.01 -31.99 22.34
C VAL A 529 12.63 -31.93 23.72
N LEU A 530 11.93 -32.48 24.72
CA LEU A 530 12.40 -32.48 26.11
C LEU A 530 13.18 -33.75 26.47
N ASP A 531 12.90 -34.85 25.76
CA ASP A 531 13.46 -36.17 26.04
C ASP A 531 13.58 -36.98 24.74
N PHE A 532 14.43 -38.00 24.73
CA PHE A 532 14.53 -38.95 23.64
C PHE A 532 14.76 -40.36 24.20
N LYS A 533 14.08 -41.34 23.60
CA LYS A 533 14.22 -42.75 23.99
C LYS A 533 15.20 -43.44 23.05
N ALA A 534 16.12 -44.22 23.62
CA ALA A 534 16.97 -45.10 22.82
C ALA A 534 16.10 -46.08 22.03
N ILE A 535 16.30 -46.13 20.71
CA ILE A 535 15.60 -47.07 19.84
C ILE A 535 16.15 -48.49 20.06
N ASP A 536 17.46 -48.60 20.24
CA ASP A 536 18.15 -49.84 20.57
C ASP A 536 19.40 -49.54 21.43
N MET A 537 19.83 -50.49 22.25
CA MET A 537 21.01 -50.38 23.10
C MET A 537 21.94 -51.57 22.86
N ILE A 538 23.13 -51.29 22.32
CA ILE A 538 24.14 -52.31 22.06
C ILE A 538 25.08 -52.38 23.26
N LYS A 539 25.15 -53.55 23.89
CA LYS A 539 26.12 -53.84 24.95
C LYS A 539 27.37 -54.45 24.32
N CYS A 540 28.52 -53.85 24.59
CA CYS A 540 29.80 -54.33 24.06
C CYS A 540 30.71 -54.71 25.23
N GLU A 541 31.31 -55.90 25.16
CA GLU A 541 32.34 -56.37 26.08
C GLU A 541 33.59 -56.72 25.29
N SER A 542 34.73 -56.10 25.64
CA SER A 542 36.02 -56.31 25.01
C SER A 542 37.10 -56.57 26.07
N PRO A 543 38.05 -57.50 25.83
CA PRO A 543 39.25 -57.64 26.64
C PRO A 543 40.07 -56.35 26.69
N CYS A 544 40.73 -56.10 27.83
CA CYS A 544 41.56 -54.91 28.00
C CYS A 544 42.65 -54.83 26.92
N TYR A 545 42.76 -53.69 26.25
CA TYR A 545 43.70 -53.42 25.15
C TYR A 545 43.45 -54.20 23.84
N GLN A 546 42.24 -54.72 23.60
CA GLN A 546 41.85 -55.29 22.31
C GLN A 546 40.84 -54.42 21.56
N PHE A 547 41.09 -54.20 20.27
CA PHE A 547 40.17 -53.53 19.36
C PHE A 547 38.98 -54.44 19.06
N GLN A 548 37.76 -53.92 19.25
CA GLN A 548 36.52 -54.60 18.90
C GLN A 548 35.74 -53.72 17.94
N GLU A 549 35.47 -54.25 16.74
CA GLU A 549 34.62 -53.59 15.75
C GLU A 549 33.16 -53.99 15.99
N VAL A 550 32.26 -53.00 15.97
CA VAL A 550 30.82 -53.20 16.18
C VAL A 550 30.08 -52.57 15.02
N THR A 551 29.43 -53.38 14.21
CA THR A 551 28.64 -52.91 13.07
C THR A 551 27.23 -52.53 13.55
N VAL A 552 26.84 -51.28 13.35
CA VAL A 552 25.51 -50.78 13.70
C VAL A 552 24.70 -50.58 12.43
N ASN A 553 23.59 -51.31 12.30
CA ASN A 553 22.67 -51.17 11.18
C ASN A 553 21.68 -50.03 11.45
N VAL A 554 21.89 -48.88 10.81
CA VAL A 554 21.00 -47.71 10.95
C VAL A 554 19.87 -47.80 9.92
N LYS A 555 18.62 -47.79 10.39
CA LYS A 555 17.44 -47.68 9.53
C LYS A 555 16.87 -46.27 9.58
N ASN A 556 16.66 -45.66 8.42
CA ASN A 556 15.96 -44.38 8.34
C ASN A 556 14.47 -44.56 8.73
N PRO A 557 13.98 -43.90 9.79
CA PRO A 557 12.59 -44.00 10.21
C PRO A 557 11.63 -43.15 9.35
N PHE A 558 12.14 -42.31 8.46
CA PHE A 558 11.36 -41.39 7.65
C PHE A 558 11.13 -41.91 6.23
N HIS A 559 10.04 -41.44 5.61
CA HIS A 559 9.69 -41.76 4.22
C HIS A 559 10.51 -40.96 3.18
N THR A 560 11.43 -40.11 3.63
CA THR A 560 12.30 -39.28 2.80
C THR A 560 13.70 -39.88 2.80
N ALA A 561 14.36 -39.94 1.64
CA ALA A 561 15.77 -40.31 1.58
C ALA A 561 16.59 -39.35 2.46
N GLY A 562 17.58 -39.88 3.17
CA GLY A 562 18.54 -39.04 3.88
C GLY A 562 19.65 -38.62 2.92
N ASP A 563 20.04 -37.35 2.98
CA ASP A 563 21.33 -36.90 2.46
C ASP A 563 22.36 -37.20 3.55
N PHE A 564 23.17 -38.25 3.35
CA PHE A 564 24.17 -38.74 4.31
C PHE A 564 25.59 -38.36 3.90
#